data_AF-A0AAC9JTL9-F1
#
_entry.id   AF-A0AAC9JTL9-F1
#
_cell.length_a   1.000
_cell.length_b   1.000
_cell.length_c   1.000
_cell.angle_alpha   90.00
_cell.angle_beta   90.00
_cell.angle_gamma   90.00
#
_symmetry.space_group_name_H-M   'P 1'
#
loop_
_entity.id
_entity.type
_entity.pdbx_description
1 polymer ?
#
loop_
_entity_poly.entity_id
_entity_poly.type
_entity_poly.pdbx_seq_one_letter_code
_entity_poly.pdbx_strand_id
1 'polypeptide(L)'
;MTAAGRPEATAASPFPWDEVQAFGFGALRLGPDAFWRLTPREIAATARALGLGRSATPARRDLAALMRAFPDTAASTGAITP
;
A
#
# COMPACT_ATOMS: atom_id res chain seq x y z
N MET A 1 -10.26 32.03 14.14
CA MET A 1 -9.45 31.92 12.91
C MET A 1 -8.26 31.03 13.26
N THR A 2 -8.47 29.71 13.21
CA THR A 2 -7.48 28.71 13.67
C THR A 2 -7.06 27.95 12.43
N ALA A 3 -5.77 28.00 12.12
CA ALA A 3 -5.20 27.34 10.95
C ALA A 3 -5.49 25.83 11.02
N ALA A 4 -6.16 25.31 9.99
CA ALA A 4 -6.25 23.88 9.77
C ALA A 4 -4.82 23.36 9.59
N GLY A 5 -4.34 22.57 10.54
CA GLY A 5 -3.05 21.90 10.45
C GLY A 5 -2.99 21.16 9.12
N ARG A 6 -1.98 21.48 8.31
CA ARG A 6 -1.63 20.71 7.10
C ARG A 6 -1.51 19.24 7.56
N PRO A 7 -2.22 18.27 6.96
CA PRO A 7 -2.03 16.88 7.36
C PRO A 7 -0.54 16.59 7.19
N GLU A 8 0.15 16.32 8.30
CA GLU A 8 1.53 15.84 8.24
C GLU A 8 1.51 14.63 7.33
N ALA A 9 2.23 14.70 6.21
CA ALA A 9 2.33 13.59 5.30
C ALA A 9 2.83 12.41 6.13
N THR A 10 1.96 11.45 6.46
CA THR A 10 2.32 10.23 7.18
C THR A 10 3.52 9.67 6.45
N ALA A 11 4.68 9.70 7.11
CA ALA A 11 5.90 9.15 6.55
C ALA A 11 5.58 7.71 6.15
N ALA A 12 5.64 7.44 4.84
CA ALA A 12 5.32 6.12 4.32
C ALA A 12 6.21 5.10 5.03
N SER A 13 5.60 4.14 5.71
CA SER A 13 6.37 3.09 6.39
C SER A 13 7.11 2.26 5.35
N PRO A 14 8.34 1.80 5.64
CA PRO A 14 9.07 0.93 4.73
C PRO A 14 8.29 -0.36 4.49
N PHE A 15 8.51 -0.96 3.32
CA PHE A 15 7.89 -2.23 2.98
C PHE A 15 8.27 -3.33 4.00
N PRO A 16 7.32 -4.13 4.50
CA PRO A 16 7.56 -5.06 5.60
C PRO A 16 8.19 -6.38 5.09
N TRP A 17 9.49 -6.37 4.82
CA TRP A 17 10.22 -7.53 4.30
C TRP A 17 10.16 -8.76 5.21
N ASP A 18 10.26 -8.56 6.53
CA ASP A 18 10.30 -9.67 7.49
C ASP A 18 8.96 -10.42 7.53
N GLU A 19 7.84 -9.69 7.51
CA GLU A 19 6.49 -10.25 7.52
C GLU A 19 6.22 -11.08 6.27
N VAL A 20 6.61 -10.57 5.10
CA VAL A 20 6.40 -11.26 3.82
C VAL A 20 7.27 -12.51 3.70
N GLN A 21 8.51 -12.48 4.19
CA GLN A 21 9.39 -13.65 4.21
C GLN A 21 8.93 -14.70 5.23
N ALA A 22 8.51 -14.29 6.43
CA ALA A 22 7.94 -15.20 7.42
C ALA A 22 6.66 -15.86 6.90
N PHE A 23 5.82 -15.12 6.18
CA PHE A 23 4.66 -15.66 5.51
C PHE A 23 5.03 -16.68 4.41
N GLY A 24 5.98 -16.33 3.53
CA GLY A 24 6.42 -17.20 2.43
C GLY A 24 7.10 -18.50 2.89
N PHE A 25 8.09 -18.38 3.77
CA PHE A 25 8.88 -19.53 4.23
C PHE A 25 8.22 -20.31 5.38
N GLY A 26 7.46 -19.63 6.23
CA GLY A 26 6.79 -20.24 7.38
C GLY A 26 5.40 -20.77 7.04
N ALA A 27 4.47 -19.86 6.72
CA ALA A 27 3.06 -20.20 6.54
C ALA A 27 2.80 -20.98 5.25
N LEU A 28 3.41 -20.56 4.13
CA LEU A 28 3.28 -21.24 2.84
C LEU A 28 4.30 -22.37 2.63
N ARG A 29 5.35 -22.44 3.48
CA ARG A 29 6.45 -23.42 3.40
C ARG A 29 7.12 -23.49 2.02
N LEU A 30 7.22 -22.35 1.34
CA LEU A 30 7.86 -22.28 0.03
C LEU A 30 9.38 -22.36 0.17
N GLY A 31 10.03 -23.01 -0.79
CA GLY A 31 11.47 -22.82 -1.00
C GLY A 31 11.75 -21.42 -1.57
N PRO A 32 12.99 -20.91 -1.44
CA PRO A 32 13.40 -19.58 -1.95
C PRO A 32 13.01 -19.32 -3.40
N ASP A 33 13.26 -20.28 -4.31
CA ASP A 33 12.96 -20.11 -5.73
C ASP A 33 11.46 -19.97 -6.00
N ALA A 34 10.63 -20.75 -5.31
CA ALA A 34 9.18 -20.67 -5.46
C ALA A 34 8.64 -19.34 -4.91
N PHE A 35 9.18 -18.87 -3.79
CA PHE A 35 8.82 -17.59 -3.19
C PHE A 35 9.19 -16.41 -4.11
N TRP A 36 10.41 -16.36 -4.64
CA TRP A 36 10.85 -15.26 -5.51
C TRP A 36 10.18 -15.24 -6.88
N ARG A 37 9.58 -16.36 -7.30
CA ARG A 37 8.75 -16.42 -8.51
C ARG A 37 7.32 -15.91 -8.31
N LEU A 38 6.84 -15.79 -7.07
CA LEU A 38 5.51 -15.26 -6.82
C LEU A 38 5.46 -13.76 -7.10
N THR A 39 4.39 -13.33 -7.75
CA THR A 39 4.09 -11.92 -7.92
C THR A 39 3.48 -11.34 -6.63
N PRO A 40 3.60 -10.02 -6.38
CA PRO A 40 2.93 -9.37 -5.25
C PRO A 40 1.41 -9.60 -5.22
N ARG A 41 0.77 -9.71 -6.40
CA ARG A 41 -0.67 -9.99 -6.52
C ARG A 41 -1.01 -11.40 -6.03
N GLU A 42 -0.17 -12.39 -6.33
CA GLU A 42 -0.34 -13.76 -5.86
C GLU A 42 -0.06 -13.87 -4.36
N ILE A 43 0.96 -13.19 -3.83
CA ILE A 43 1.20 -13.10 -2.37
C ILE A 43 -0.01 -12.51 -1.66
N ALA A 44 -0.61 -11.44 -2.21
CA ALA A 44 -1.82 -10.84 -1.64
C ALA A 44 -3.03 -11.77 -1.75
N ALA A 45 -3.11 -12.63 -2.77
CA ALA A 45 -4.19 -13.60 -2.91
C ALA A 45 -4.06 -14.74 -1.89
N THR A 46 -2.85 -15.27 -1.68
CA THR A 46 -2.59 -16.33 -0.69
C THR A 46 -2.79 -15.81 0.73
N ALA A 47 -2.37 -14.58 1.03
CA ALA A 47 -2.63 -13.94 2.32
C ALA A 47 -4.13 -13.88 2.62
N ARG A 48 -4.94 -13.43 1.64
CA ARG A 48 -6.41 -13.41 1.77
C ARG A 48 -7.01 -14.80 1.97
N ALA A 49 -6.52 -15.80 1.24
CA ALA A 49 -6.97 -17.19 1.37
C ALA A 49 -6.71 -17.75 2.79
N LEU A 50 -5.63 -17.31 3.43
CA LEU A 50 -5.30 -17.63 4.83
C LEU A 50 -5.97 -16.68 5.85
N GLY A 51 -6.87 -15.81 5.40
CA GLY A 51 -7.60 -14.88 6.25
C GLY A 51 -6.80 -13.66 6.73
N LEU A 52 -5.56 -13.48 6.24
CA LEU A 52 -4.71 -12.34 6.51
C LEU A 52 -5.06 -11.19 5.56
N GLY A 53 -5.07 -9.95 6.06
CA GLY A 53 -5.27 -8.77 5.20
C GLY A 53 -6.72 -8.53 4.75
N ARG A 54 -7.72 -8.99 5.52
CA ARG A 54 -9.09 -8.42 5.43
C ARG A 54 -9.08 -6.99 5.97
N SER A 55 -8.56 -6.06 5.18
CA SER A 55 -8.93 -4.66 5.32
C SER A 55 -10.33 -4.51 4.74
N ALA A 56 -11.28 -4.02 5.53
CA ALA A 56 -12.61 -3.73 5.03
C ALA A 56 -12.48 -2.78 3.83
N THR A 57 -13.15 -3.10 2.72
CA THR A 57 -13.24 -2.18 1.58
C THR A 57 -13.70 -0.83 2.12
N PRO A 58 -12.97 0.28 1.85
CA PRO A 58 -13.35 1.59 2.37
C PRO A 58 -14.77 1.92 1.92
N ALA A 59 -15.58 2.44 2.82
CA ALA A 59 -16.92 2.84 2.46
C ALA A 59 -16.83 3.99 1.44
N ARG A 60 -17.86 4.16 0.61
CA ARG A 60 -17.88 5.21 -0.42
C ARG A 60 -17.63 6.61 0.14
N ARG A 61 -18.05 6.86 1.38
CA ARG A 61 -17.79 8.10 2.12
C ARG A 61 -16.30 8.33 2.40
N ASP A 62 -15.55 7.26 2.69
CA ASP A 62 -14.13 7.31 3.05
C ASP A 62 -13.32 7.61 1.79
N LEU A 63 -13.66 6.95 0.67
CA LEU A 63 -13.10 7.27 -0.64
C LEU A 63 -13.38 8.72 -1.06
N ALA A 64 -14.61 9.21 -0.89
CA ALA A 64 -14.97 10.59 -1.22
C ALA A 64 -14.21 11.62 -0.35
N ALA A 65 -13.90 11.28 0.90
CA ALA A 65 -13.06 12.11 1.76
C ALA A 65 -11.61 12.16 1.25
N LEU A 66 -11.05 11.01 0.83
CA LEU A 66 -9.70 10.93 0.25
C LEU A 66 -9.57 11.74 -1.03
N MET A 67 -10.53 11.64 -1.96
CA MET A 67 -10.51 12.41 -3.21
C MET A 67 -10.54 13.93 -2.99
N ARG A 68 -11.23 14.40 -1.94
CA ARG A 68 -11.23 15.83 -1.58
C ARG A 68 -9.92 16.27 -0.93
N ALA A 69 -9.30 15.39 -0.16
CA ALA A 69 -8.04 15.66 0.53
C ALA A 69 -6.83 15.65 -0.43
N PHE A 70 -6.90 14.82 -1.49
CA PHE A 70 -5.84 14.64 -2.48
C PHE A 70 -6.39 14.81 -3.91
N PRO A 71 -6.66 16.05 -4.35
CA PRO A 71 -7.06 16.30 -5.72
C PRO A 71 -5.89 16.07 -6.68
N ASP A 72 -6.09 15.28 -7.73
CA ASP A 72 -5.06 14.90 -8.73
C ASP A 72 -4.65 16.06 -9.69
N THR A 73 -4.66 17.31 -9.24
CA THR A 73 -4.24 18.45 -10.05
C THR A 73 -2.71 18.62 -9.98
N ALA A 74 -1.99 17.81 -10.74
CA ALA A 74 -0.58 18.06 -11.02
C ALA A 74 -0.43 19.15 -12.08
N ALA A 75 -0.24 20.40 -11.63
CA ALA A 75 0.54 21.37 -12.41
C ALA A 75 2.03 21.15 -12.10
N SER A 76 2.59 20.03 -12.58
CA SER A 76 4.04 19.88 -12.69
C SER A 76 4.48 20.35 -14.07
N THR A 77 4.28 21.63 -14.35
CA THR A 77 5.06 22.34 -15.38
C THR A 77 6.41 22.68 -14.75
N GLY A 78 7.23 21.66 -14.56
CA GLY A 78 8.66 21.85 -14.33
C GLY A 78 9.31 21.94 -15.70
N ALA A 79 9.64 23.16 -16.13
CA ALA A 79 10.42 23.39 -17.33
C ALA A 79 11.73 22.59 -17.26
N ILE A 80 11.86 21.59 -18.12
CA ILE A 80 13.17 21.03 -18.48
C ILE A 80 13.75 22.05 -19.47
N THR A 81 14.53 23.01 -18.96
CA THR A 81 15.40 23.85 -19.79
C THR A 81 16.64 23.01 -20.16
N PRO A 82 17.05 23.01 -21.44
CA PRO A 82 18.11 22.14 -21.97
C PRO A 82 19.51 22.45 -21.41
#